data_AF-J9CRQ5-F1
#
_entry.id   AF-J9CRQ5-F1
#
_cell.length_a   1.000
_cell.length_b   1.000
_cell.length_c   1.000
_cell.angle_alpha   90.00
_cell.angle_beta   90.00
_cell.angle_gamma   90.00
#
_symmetry.space_group_name_H-M   'P 1'
#
loop_
_entity.id
_entity.type
_entity.pdbx_description
1 polymer ?
#
loop_
_entity_poly.entity_id
_entity_poly.type
_entity_poly.pdbx_seq_one_letter_code
_entity_poly.pdbx_strand_id
1 'polypeptide(L)'
;MNRTSFFVIAATDEPVCNHKIAELCKQKRIPVNVVDDAEECSFLFPALVTKGNLTVGISTGGSSPTAAVCLKEQIAEMIPEHFDEILEFLHEQRDKIKKEISNEQLRHSLLKKLFFAAVAKGKPLQSEEVSEMIQKEEIQ
;
A
#
# COMPACT_ATOMS: atom_id res chain seq x y z
N MET A 1 -29.93 -7.40 -15.19
CA MET A 1 -28.54 -6.98 -14.91
C MET A 1 -27.98 -7.96 -13.88
N ASN A 2 -27.12 -8.91 -14.27
CA ASN A 2 -26.49 -9.84 -13.33
C ASN A 2 -25.48 -9.06 -12.50
N ARG A 3 -25.81 -8.75 -11.23
CA ARG A 3 -24.84 -8.19 -10.29
C ARG A 3 -24.04 -9.34 -9.70
N THR A 4 -22.84 -9.54 -10.23
CA THR A 4 -21.85 -10.44 -9.64
C THR A 4 -21.08 -9.65 -8.58
N SER A 5 -21.05 -10.12 -7.33
CA SER A 5 -20.23 -9.53 -6.28
C SER A 5 -18.74 -9.78 -6.56
N PHE A 6 -17.87 -8.81 -6.23
CA PHE A 6 -16.41 -8.94 -6.41
C PHE A 6 -15.78 -9.84 -5.32
N PHE A 7 -16.24 -9.72 -4.08
CA PHE A 7 -16.00 -10.67 -2.97
C PHE A 7 -17.15 -10.58 -1.96
N VAL A 8 -17.16 -11.47 -0.97
CA VAL A 8 -18.13 -11.51 0.12
C VAL A 8 -17.41 -11.62 1.47
N ILE A 9 -17.94 -10.94 2.50
CA ILE A 9 -17.57 -11.18 3.90
C ILE A 9 -18.80 -11.75 4.59
N ALA A 10 -18.67 -12.94 5.18
CA ALA A 10 -19.71 -13.56 5.99
C ALA A 10 -19.37 -13.33 7.46
N ALA A 11 -20.10 -12.40 8.09
CA ALA A 11 -19.86 -11.92 9.44
C ALA A 11 -21.17 -11.80 10.24
N THR A 12 -22.06 -12.79 10.09
CA THR A 12 -23.28 -12.86 10.90
C THR A 12 -23.01 -13.64 12.19
N ASP A 13 -23.87 -13.46 13.20
CA ASP A 13 -23.81 -14.22 14.45
C ASP A 13 -24.31 -15.68 14.30
N GLU A 14 -24.73 -16.11 13.11
CA GLU A 14 -25.25 -17.45 12.83
C GLU A 14 -24.24 -18.25 11.98
N PRO A 15 -23.49 -19.21 12.57
CA PRO A 15 -22.49 -20.00 11.83
C PRO A 15 -23.07 -20.77 10.64
N VAL A 16 -24.30 -21.28 10.76
CA VAL A 16 -25.00 -21.99 9.69
C VAL A 16 -25.26 -21.08 8.49
N CYS A 17 -25.62 -19.83 8.73
CA CYS A 17 -25.79 -18.83 7.68
C CYS A 17 -24.45 -18.52 7.00
N ASN A 18 -23.39 -18.30 7.79
CA ASN A 18 -22.05 -18.00 7.27
C ASN A 18 -21.50 -19.15 6.39
N HIS A 19 -21.64 -20.40 6.84
CA HIS A 19 -21.24 -21.58 6.07
C HIS A 19 -22.01 -21.67 4.75
N LYS A 20 -23.34 -21.48 4.76
CA LYS A 20 -24.16 -21.46 3.55
C LYS A 20 -23.74 -20.36 2.57
N ILE A 21 -23.38 -19.18 3.07
CA ILE A 21 -22.83 -18.09 2.26
C ILE A 21 -21.49 -18.54 1.63
N ALA A 22 -20.60 -19.15 2.41
CA ALA A 22 -19.30 -19.64 1.93
C ALA A 22 -19.44 -20.68 0.82
N GLU A 23 -20.31 -21.68 0.99
CA GLU A 23 -20.59 -22.69 -0.04
C GLU A 23 -21.11 -22.05 -1.34
N LEU A 24 -22.08 -21.14 -1.25
CA LEU A 24 -22.62 -20.44 -2.41
C LEU A 24 -21.56 -19.60 -3.13
N CYS A 25 -20.66 -18.96 -2.38
CA CYS A 25 -19.55 -18.19 -2.94
C CYS A 25 -18.54 -19.12 -3.63
N LYS A 26 -18.17 -20.24 -3.00
CA LYS A 26 -17.29 -21.28 -3.58
C LYS A 26 -17.86 -21.81 -4.90
N GLN A 27 -19.15 -22.15 -4.95
CA GLN A 27 -19.84 -22.60 -6.18
C GLN A 27 -19.81 -21.55 -7.29
N LYS A 28 -19.94 -20.27 -6.93
CA LYS A 28 -19.93 -19.14 -7.87
C LYS A 28 -18.53 -18.60 -8.17
N ARG A 29 -17.47 -19.16 -7.58
CA ARG A 29 -16.08 -18.68 -7.65
C ARG A 29 -15.94 -17.21 -7.23
N ILE A 30 -16.72 -16.80 -6.23
CA ILE A 30 -16.63 -15.48 -5.61
C ILE A 30 -15.73 -15.64 -4.37
N PRO A 31 -14.66 -14.84 -4.22
CA PRO A 31 -13.85 -14.85 -3.01
C PRO A 31 -14.71 -14.57 -1.77
N VAL A 32 -14.53 -15.36 -0.72
CA VAL A 32 -15.27 -15.22 0.54
C VAL A 32 -14.29 -15.22 1.72
N ASN A 33 -14.53 -14.34 2.67
CA ASN A 33 -13.90 -14.36 3.98
C ASN A 33 -15.00 -14.60 5.02
N VAL A 34 -14.91 -15.69 5.76
CA VAL A 34 -15.80 -15.99 6.88
C VAL A 34 -15.10 -15.55 8.15
N VAL A 35 -15.70 -14.59 8.86
CA VAL A 35 -15.10 -14.05 10.08
C VAL A 35 -15.01 -15.16 11.12
N ASP A 36 -13.85 -15.24 11.78
CA ASP A 36 -13.50 -16.25 12.80
C ASP A 36 -13.48 -17.72 12.33
N ASP A 37 -13.63 -17.98 11.02
CA ASP A 37 -13.53 -19.31 10.42
C ASP A 37 -12.57 -19.31 9.22
N ALA A 38 -11.30 -19.57 9.50
CA ALA A 38 -10.23 -19.57 8.49
C ALA A 38 -10.34 -20.73 7.49
N GLU A 39 -11.01 -21.84 7.83
CA GLU A 39 -11.15 -23.00 6.94
C GLU A 39 -12.19 -22.74 5.85
N GLU A 40 -13.21 -21.94 6.16
CA GLU A 40 -14.23 -21.52 5.20
C GLU A 40 -13.81 -20.30 4.35
N CYS A 41 -12.76 -19.59 4.74
CA CYS A 41 -12.18 -18.50 3.97
C CYS A 41 -11.52 -18.98 2.67
N SER A 42 -11.77 -18.28 1.57
CA SER A 42 -10.96 -18.38 0.34
C SER A 42 -9.89 -17.30 0.23
N PHE A 43 -9.91 -16.29 1.12
CA PHE A 43 -8.87 -15.27 1.25
C PHE A 43 -8.82 -14.72 2.68
N LEU A 44 -7.70 -14.11 3.06
CA LEU A 44 -7.48 -13.50 4.37
C LEU A 44 -7.09 -12.04 4.23
N PHE A 45 -7.55 -11.20 5.17
CA PHE A 45 -7.07 -9.83 5.28
C PHE A 45 -5.68 -9.79 5.90
N PRO A 46 -4.75 -8.99 5.37
CA PRO A 46 -3.45 -8.76 5.99
C PRO A 46 -3.58 -7.87 7.24
N ALA A 47 -2.61 -7.94 8.13
CA ALA A 47 -2.37 -6.87 9.10
C ALA A 47 -1.88 -5.62 8.34
N LEU A 48 -2.56 -4.49 8.51
CA LEU A 48 -2.28 -3.26 7.77
C LEU A 48 -1.54 -2.24 8.64
N VAL A 49 -0.48 -1.67 8.09
CA VAL A 49 0.10 -0.38 8.52
C VAL A 49 -0.35 0.68 7.53
N THR A 50 -0.90 1.78 8.04
CA THR A 50 -1.37 2.92 7.24
C THR A 50 -0.78 4.22 7.78
N LYS A 51 -0.15 5.01 6.93
CA LYS A 51 0.43 6.32 7.29
C LYS A 51 0.28 7.29 6.11
N GLY A 52 -0.71 8.18 6.20
CA GLY A 52 -1.15 8.98 5.06
C GLY A 52 -1.44 8.11 3.84
N ASN A 53 -0.75 8.37 2.73
CA ASN A 53 -0.88 7.64 1.47
C ASN A 53 -0.10 6.30 1.41
N LEU A 54 0.69 5.95 2.45
CA LEU A 54 1.38 4.66 2.53
C LEU A 54 0.46 3.59 3.14
N THR A 55 0.36 2.45 2.47
CA THR A 55 -0.23 1.23 3.02
C THR A 55 0.74 0.07 2.88
N VAL A 56 1.01 -0.64 3.99
CA VAL A 56 1.78 -1.89 4.00
C VAL A 56 0.88 -3.00 4.52
N GLY A 57 0.76 -4.10 3.77
CA GLY A 57 0.02 -5.28 4.18
C GLY A 57 0.96 -6.44 4.52
N ILE A 58 0.79 -7.00 5.73
CA ILE A 58 1.55 -8.14 6.24
C ILE A 58 0.60 -9.34 6.34
N SER A 59 0.92 -10.45 5.68
CA SER A 59 0.17 -11.70 5.74
C SER A 59 1.09 -12.89 5.97
N THR A 60 0.66 -13.82 6.82
CA THR A 60 1.32 -15.13 7.05
C THR A 60 0.58 -16.27 6.35
N GLY A 61 -0.36 -15.95 5.45
CA GLY A 61 -1.22 -16.96 4.82
C GLY A 61 -2.09 -17.73 5.82
N GLY A 62 -2.37 -17.14 6.98
CA GLY A 62 -3.12 -17.78 8.08
C GLY A 62 -2.27 -18.57 9.06
N SER A 63 -0.98 -18.78 8.77
CA SER A 63 -0.08 -19.59 9.62
C SER A 63 0.11 -19.01 11.03
N SER A 64 0.10 -17.68 11.17
CA SER A 64 0.22 -17.02 12.47
C SER A 64 -0.30 -15.58 12.42
N PRO A 65 -1.52 -15.31 12.94
CA PRO A 65 -2.03 -13.95 13.11
C PRO A 65 -1.13 -13.12 14.02
N THR A 66 -0.61 -13.72 15.10
CA THR A 66 0.29 -13.06 16.06
C THR A 66 1.58 -12.57 15.40
N ALA A 67 2.20 -13.37 14.52
CA ALA A 67 3.40 -12.94 13.81
C ALA A 67 3.10 -11.77 12.85
N ALA A 68 1.94 -11.77 12.17
CA ALA A 68 1.54 -10.67 11.31
C ALA A 68 1.35 -9.36 12.10
N VAL A 69 0.76 -9.43 13.30
CA VAL A 69 0.60 -8.27 14.20
C VAL A 69 1.95 -7.77 14.72
N CYS A 70 2.83 -8.66 15.18
CA CYS A 70 4.16 -8.28 15.66
C CYS A 70 5.00 -7.58 14.57
N LEU A 71 5.00 -8.11 13.35
CA LEU A 71 5.70 -7.48 12.22
C LEU A 71 5.06 -6.15 11.80
N LYS A 72 3.73 -6.04 11.88
CA LYS A 72 3.02 -4.77 11.63
C LYS A 72 3.53 -3.69 12.59
N GLU A 73 3.65 -3.98 13.88
CA GLU A 73 4.12 -3.03 14.88
C GLU A 73 5.57 -2.61 14.61
N GLN A 74 6.47 -3.56 14.36
CA GLN A 74 7.86 -3.27 14.02
C GLN A 74 8.00 -2.40 12.75
N ILE A 75 7.23 -2.71 11.71
CA ILE A 75 7.25 -1.94 10.46
C ILE A 75 6.68 -0.53 10.70
N ALA A 76 5.64 -0.39 11.51
CA ALA A 76 5.06 0.91 11.85
C ALA A 76 6.09 1.83 12.53
N GLU A 77 6.90 1.28 13.44
CA GLU A 77 7.99 2.01 14.11
C GLU A 77 9.14 2.40 13.17
N MET A 78 9.41 1.59 12.13
CA MET A 78 10.45 1.89 11.15
C MET A 78 10.06 3.01 10.17
N ILE A 79 8.78 3.32 10.02
CA ILE A 79 8.32 4.35 9.07
C ILE A 79 8.49 5.74 9.69
N PRO A 80 9.29 6.64 9.08
CA PRO A 80 9.53 8.01 9.58
C PRO A 80 8.24 8.78 9.85
N GLU A 81 8.25 9.68 10.84
CA GLU A 81 7.08 10.45 11.29
C GLU A 81 6.37 11.20 10.16
N HIS A 82 7.12 11.94 9.34
CA HIS A 82 6.62 12.79 8.25
C HIS A 82 6.71 12.11 6.87
N PHE A 83 6.59 10.78 6.83
CA PHE A 83 6.74 10.05 5.57
C PHE A 83 5.59 10.31 4.58
N ASP A 84 4.40 10.62 5.08
CA ASP A 84 3.26 11.07 4.28
C ASP A 84 3.53 12.39 3.55
N GLU A 85 4.11 13.39 4.24
CA GLU A 85 4.53 14.66 3.63
C GLU A 85 5.55 14.43 2.49
N ILE A 86 6.49 13.50 2.69
CA ILE A 86 7.47 13.13 1.65
C ILE A 86 6.76 12.52 0.44
N LEU A 87 5.75 11.66 0.65
CA LEU A 87 5.00 11.05 -0.45
C LEU A 87 4.18 12.08 -1.23
N GLU A 88 3.55 13.03 -0.55
CA GLU A 88 2.82 14.14 -1.18
C GLU A 88 3.77 15.02 -2.01
N PHE A 89 4.91 15.39 -1.43
CA PHE A 89 5.97 16.10 -2.15
C PHE A 89 6.40 15.36 -3.42
N LEU A 90 6.69 14.06 -3.35
CA LEU A 90 7.11 13.27 -4.51
C LEU A 90 6.01 13.14 -5.57
N HIS A 91 4.74 13.12 -5.15
CA HIS A 91 3.61 13.14 -6.07
C HIS A 91 3.60 14.47 -6.86
N GLU A 92 3.73 15.61 -6.19
CA GLU A 92 3.80 16.92 -6.86
C GLU A 92 5.01 17.04 -7.79
N GLN A 93 6.19 16.58 -7.35
CA GLN A 93 7.40 16.64 -8.18
C GLN A 93 7.28 15.76 -9.42
N ARG A 94 6.62 14.60 -9.33
CA ARG A 94 6.39 13.73 -10.50
C ARG A 94 5.63 14.46 -11.61
N ASP A 95 4.63 15.26 -11.26
CA ASP A 95 3.83 16.01 -12.23
C ASP A 95 4.61 17.17 -12.86
N LYS A 96 5.43 17.88 -12.07
CA LYS A 96 6.30 18.96 -12.55
C LYS A 96 7.38 18.41 -13.49
N ILE A 97 8.13 17.40 -13.03
CA ILE A 97 9.20 16.74 -13.78
C ILE A 97 8.68 16.13 -15.08
N LYS A 98 7.45 15.58 -15.09
CA LYS A 98 6.84 15.03 -16.31
C LYS A 98 6.54 16.10 -17.37
N LYS A 99 6.30 17.36 -16.98
CA LYS A 99 6.04 18.47 -17.90
C LYS A 99 7.33 19.07 -18.46
N GLU A 100 8.39 19.12 -17.63
CA GLU A 100 9.65 19.76 -17.99
C GLU A 100 10.61 18.80 -18.71
N ILE A 101 10.68 17.54 -18.27
CA ILE A 101 11.67 16.58 -18.74
C ILE A 101 11.00 15.53 -19.63
N SER A 102 11.36 15.52 -20.92
CA SER A 102 10.82 14.55 -21.89
C SER A 102 11.42 13.15 -21.76
N ASN A 103 12.69 13.04 -21.32
CA ASN A 103 13.41 11.79 -21.20
C ASN A 103 12.93 10.96 -19.99
N GLU A 104 12.40 9.76 -20.21
CA GLU A 104 11.84 8.91 -19.14
C GLU A 104 12.89 8.39 -18.16
N GLN A 105 14.06 7.99 -18.66
CA GLN A 105 15.16 7.48 -17.84
C GLN A 105 15.65 8.57 -16.88
N LEU A 106 15.75 9.80 -17.37
CA LEU A 106 16.14 10.97 -16.57
C LEU A 106 15.11 11.26 -15.47
N ARG A 107 13.82 11.26 -15.80
CA ARG A 107 12.73 11.43 -14.82
C ARG A 107 12.79 10.39 -13.72
N HIS A 108 13.00 9.12 -14.07
CA HIS A 108 13.11 8.05 -13.09
C HIS A 108 14.31 8.26 -12.16
N SER A 109 15.50 8.53 -12.73
CA SER A 109 16.72 8.77 -11.96
C SER A 109 16.55 9.92 -10.97
N LEU A 110 16.01 11.05 -11.44
CA LEU A 110 15.77 12.24 -10.63
C LEU A 110 14.77 11.98 -9.50
N LEU A 111 13.61 11.38 -9.79
CA LEU A 111 12.62 11.04 -8.76
C LEU A 111 13.18 10.12 -7.68
N LYS A 112 14.03 9.16 -8.07
CA LYS A 112 14.73 8.27 -7.13
C LYS A 112 15.69 9.07 -6.23
N LYS A 113 16.47 9.98 -6.81
CA LYS A 113 17.39 10.85 -6.04
C LYS A 113 16.64 11.75 -5.07
N LEU A 114 15.54 12.38 -5.52
CA LEU A 114 14.66 13.20 -4.66
C LEU A 114 14.09 12.40 -3.49
N PHE A 115 13.64 11.17 -3.72
CA PHE A 115 13.15 10.28 -2.67
C PHE A 115 14.22 10.04 -1.60
N PHE A 116 15.42 9.59 -1.98
CA PHE A 116 16.47 9.29 -1.01
C PHE A 116 16.93 10.53 -0.25
N ALA A 117 17.01 11.68 -0.92
CA ALA A 117 17.36 12.95 -0.27
C ALA A 117 16.28 13.39 0.74
N ALA A 118 15.00 13.31 0.39
CA ALA A 118 13.90 13.65 1.30
C ALA A 118 13.85 12.69 2.52
N VAL A 119 14.03 11.39 2.28
CA VAL A 119 14.09 10.38 3.37
C VAL A 119 15.28 10.61 4.28
N ALA A 120 16.47 10.87 3.73
CA ALA A 120 17.66 11.17 4.53
C ALA A 120 17.49 12.45 5.37
N LYS A 121 16.73 13.43 4.87
CA LYS A 121 16.40 14.67 5.59
C LYS A 121 15.24 14.50 6.58
N GLY A 122 14.46 13.42 6.45
CA GLY A 122 13.25 13.16 7.22
C GLY A 122 12.07 14.09 6.90
N LYS A 123 12.13 14.84 5.79
CA LYS A 123 11.10 15.82 5.39
C LYS A 123 11.19 16.17 3.89
N PRO A 124 10.15 16.80 3.31
CA PRO A 124 10.21 17.32 1.94
C PRO A 124 11.39 18.24 1.67
N LEU A 125 11.90 18.19 0.43
CA LEU A 125 12.94 19.10 -0.04
C LEU A 125 12.32 20.47 -0.40
N GLN A 126 13.10 21.52 -0.20
CA GLN A 126 12.73 22.87 -0.62
C GLN A 126 12.90 23.05 -2.13
N SER A 127 12.24 24.06 -2.69
CA SER A 127 12.23 24.29 -4.14
C SER A 127 13.63 24.53 -4.71
N GLU A 128 14.50 25.19 -3.95
CA GLU A 128 15.89 25.45 -4.32
C GLU A 128 16.69 24.13 -4.43
N GLU A 129 16.53 23.23 -3.46
CA GLU A 129 17.20 21.92 -3.44
C GLU A 129 16.78 21.06 -4.64
N VAL A 130 15.48 21.07 -4.97
CA VAL A 130 14.96 20.36 -6.14
C VAL A 130 15.56 20.93 -7.43
N SER A 131 15.59 22.25 -7.56
CA SER A 131 16.10 22.93 -8.75
C SER A 131 17.59 22.63 -8.97
N GLU A 132 18.39 22.63 -7.91
CA GLU A 132 19.80 22.24 -7.99
C GLU A 132 19.98 20.77 -8.44
N MET A 133 19.11 19.87 -7.99
CA MET A 133 19.17 18.46 -8.37
C MET A 133 18.77 18.25 -9.82
N ILE A 134 17.75 18.97 -10.32
CA ILE A 134 17.37 18.94 -11.74
C ILE A 134 18.54 19.38 -12.61
N GLN A 135 19.14 20.53 -12.31
CA GLN A 135 20.26 21.09 -13.08
C GLN A 135 21.47 20.14 -13.11
N LYS A 136 21.79 19.48 -12.00
CA LYS A 136 22.88 18.50 -11.94
C LYS A 136 22.61 17.26 -12.79
N GLU A 137 21.35 16.86 -12.93
CA GLU A 137 20.97 15.67 -13.70
C GLU A 137 20.94 15.93 -15.21
N GLU A 138 20.56 17.13 -15.65
CA GLU A 138 20.53 17.50 -17.08
C GLU A 138 21.93 17.65 -17.70
N ILE A 139 22.96 17.86 -16.89
CA ILE A 139 24.36 18.02 -17.33
C ILE A 139 25.06 16.66 -17.49
N GLN A 140 24.44 15.56 -17.02
CA GLN A 140 25.04 14.22 -16.93
C GLN A 140 24.57 13.29 -18.06
#